data_AF-A0A9J5YBB9-F1
#
_entry.id   AF-A0A9J5YBB9-F1
#
_cell.length_a   1.000
_cell.length_b   1.000
_cell.length_c   1.000
_cell.angle_alpha   90.00
_cell.angle_beta   90.00
_cell.angle_gamma   90.00
#
_symmetry.space_group_name_H-M   'P 1'
#
loop_
_entity.id
_entity.type
_entity.pdbx_description
1 polymer ?
#
loop_
_entity_poly.entity_id
_entity_poly.type
_entity_poly.pdbx_seq_one_letter_code
_entity_poly.pdbx_strand_id
1 'polypeptide(L)'
;MSFHVNNHKMSFSFTKLAILLSGCCKETKTKMGGFVKLLDLLLFIYFFFMAIVAPLFDGQTALPKHIFHPVLVDLKSWYTQECGDYLVSEKPHFFVGLIWLELLFAWPICLLSLYAIAAGKSWIKTTSLIYGVSTLTSMVAILSEMKGSAKASDKLLMVYYPFLGFAVLAILRGLLPHTSKSVSIGKGSATSRTKRA
;
A
#
# COMPACT_ATOMS: atom_id res chain seq x y z
N MET A 1 -62.44 39.82 7.90
CA MET A 1 -61.59 39.29 8.98
C MET A 1 -60.51 38.43 8.32
N SER A 2 -59.41 39.05 7.90
CA SER A 2 -58.32 38.37 7.18
C SER A 2 -57.33 37.78 8.18
N PHE A 3 -57.14 36.46 8.10
CA PHE A 3 -56.09 35.76 8.81
C PHE A 3 -54.73 36.07 8.16
N HIS A 4 -53.88 36.79 8.89
CA HIS A 4 -52.50 37.05 8.52
C HIS A 4 -51.60 35.93 9.08
N VAL A 5 -51.28 34.94 8.26
CA VAL A 5 -50.28 33.91 8.60
C VAL A 5 -48.89 34.42 8.23
N ASN A 6 -48.11 34.73 9.26
CA ASN A 6 -46.70 35.11 9.17
C ASN A 6 -45.85 33.95 8.64
N ASN A 7 -45.31 34.09 7.44
CA ASN A 7 -44.46 33.09 6.76
C ASN A 7 -42.96 33.42 6.89
N HIS A 8 -42.51 33.71 8.11
CA HIS A 8 -41.16 34.23 8.36
C HIS A 8 -40.28 33.21 9.12
N LYS A 9 -40.07 31.99 8.59
CA LYS A 9 -38.96 31.10 9.03
C LYS A 9 -38.88 29.77 8.25
N MET A 10 -38.63 29.79 6.94
CA MET A 10 -38.12 28.57 6.29
C MET A 10 -37.28 28.80 5.02
N SER A 11 -36.65 29.97 4.89
CA SER A 11 -35.54 30.12 3.94
C SER A 11 -34.23 29.92 4.68
N PHE A 12 -34.03 28.72 5.23
CA PHE A 12 -32.67 28.26 5.55
C PHE A 12 -32.02 27.96 4.20
N SER A 13 -31.52 29.05 3.61
CA SER A 13 -31.11 29.19 2.22
C SER A 13 -30.29 28.00 1.73
N PHE A 14 -30.74 27.36 0.65
CA PHE A 14 -29.98 26.38 -0.13
C PHE A 14 -28.55 26.86 -0.40
N THR A 15 -28.34 28.17 -0.52
CA THR A 15 -27.02 28.81 -0.66
C THR A 15 -26.15 28.67 0.59
N LYS A 16 -26.71 28.82 1.81
CA LYS A 16 -25.96 28.56 3.06
C LYS A 16 -25.61 27.09 3.23
N LEU A 17 -26.52 26.19 2.84
CA LEU A 17 -26.26 24.74 2.86
C LEU A 17 -25.17 24.37 1.82
N ALA A 18 -25.23 24.92 0.61
CA ALA A 18 -24.22 24.71 -0.44
C ALA A 18 -22.84 25.27 -0.07
N ILE A 19 -22.78 26.41 0.62
CA ILE A 19 -21.52 26.99 1.13
C ILE A 19 -20.95 26.15 2.27
N LEU A 20 -21.78 25.67 3.21
CA LEU A 20 -21.36 24.75 4.27
C LEU A 20 -20.88 23.41 3.73
N LEU A 21 -21.58 22.84 2.74
CA LEU A 21 -21.19 21.60 2.07
C LEU A 21 -19.90 21.80 1.26
N SER A 22 -19.74 22.94 0.58
CA SER A 22 -18.50 23.27 -0.16
C SER A 22 -17.32 23.50 0.80
N GLY A 23 -17.53 24.17 1.92
CA GLY A 23 -16.53 24.37 2.97
C GLY A 23 -16.09 23.05 3.59
N CYS A 24 -17.05 22.22 4.01
CA CYS A 24 -16.82 20.88 4.54
C CYS A 24 -16.08 20.00 3.53
N CYS A 25 -16.49 20.02 2.26
CA CYS A 25 -15.85 19.27 1.17
C CYS A 25 -14.41 19.74 0.89
N LYS A 26 -14.17 21.05 0.93
CA LYS A 26 -12.84 21.64 0.74
C LYS A 26 -11.92 21.32 1.91
N GLU A 27 -12.43 21.34 3.13
CA GLU A 27 -11.70 20.96 4.33
C GLU A 27 -11.37 19.46 4.36
N THR A 28 -12.31 18.59 3.96
CA THR A 28 -12.06 17.14 3.79
C THR A 28 -11.06 16.85 2.67
N LYS A 29 -11.14 17.53 1.52
CA LYS A 29 -10.13 17.41 0.45
C LYS A 29 -8.73 17.79 0.91
N THR A 30 -8.61 18.84 1.73
CA THR A 30 -7.31 19.33 2.22
C THR A 30 -6.72 18.37 3.25
N LYS A 31 -7.54 17.86 4.18
CA LYS A 31 -7.15 16.82 5.15
C LYS A 31 -6.77 15.50 4.47
N MET A 32 -7.55 15.04 3.49
CA MET A 32 -7.25 13.82 2.72
C MET A 32 -5.95 13.94 1.92
N GLY A 33 -5.66 15.12 1.36
CA GLY A 33 -4.39 15.35 0.64
C GLY A 33 -3.16 15.23 1.53
N GLY A 34 -3.21 15.76 2.76
CA GLY A 34 -2.12 15.62 3.73
C GLY A 34 -1.89 14.17 4.17
N PHE A 35 -2.98 13.44 4.46
CA PHE A 35 -2.92 12.02 4.83
C PHE A 35 -2.33 11.14 3.72
N VAL A 36 -2.73 11.36 2.47
CA VAL A 36 -2.19 10.62 1.32
C VAL A 36 -0.70 10.87 1.14
N LYS A 37 -0.22 12.11 1.32
CA LYS A 37 1.21 12.42 1.27
C LYS A 37 2.01 11.75 2.38
N LEU A 38 1.45 11.69 3.59
CA LEU A 38 2.07 10.98 4.70
C LEU A 38 2.16 9.47 4.41
N LEU A 39 1.07 8.87 3.89
CA LEU A 39 1.07 7.48 3.45
C LEU A 39 2.10 7.23 2.33
N ASP A 40 2.17 8.11 1.33
CA ASP A 40 3.15 8.01 0.24
C ASP A 40 4.59 8.06 0.78
N LEU A 41 4.88 8.93 1.74
CA LEU A 41 6.20 9.00 2.37
C LEU A 41 6.54 7.73 3.18
N LEU A 42 5.61 7.28 4.01
CA LEU A 42 5.78 6.04 4.80
C LEU A 42 6.01 4.83 3.91
N LEU A 43 5.19 4.68 2.86
CA LEU A 43 5.31 3.60 1.89
C LEU A 43 6.56 3.73 1.04
N PHE A 44 7.00 4.94 0.71
CA PHE A 44 8.26 5.15 0.01
C PHE A 44 9.45 4.64 0.81
N ILE A 45 9.53 5.02 2.09
CA ILE A 45 10.61 4.56 2.99
C ILE A 45 10.54 3.03 3.14
N TYR A 46 9.34 2.48 3.33
CA TYR A 46 9.14 1.04 3.43
C TYR A 46 9.54 0.29 2.16
N PHE A 47 9.08 0.71 0.98
CA PHE A 47 9.44 0.07 -0.29
C PHE A 47 10.92 0.20 -0.60
N PHE A 48 11.54 1.34 -0.27
CA PHE A 48 12.97 1.51 -0.42
C PHE A 48 13.75 0.52 0.48
N PHE A 49 13.33 0.39 1.73
CA PHE A 49 13.90 -0.58 2.66
C PHE A 49 13.73 -2.02 2.15
N MET A 50 12.51 -2.41 1.76
CA MET A 50 12.22 -3.75 1.23
C MET A 50 12.94 -4.04 -0.09
N ALA A 51 13.15 -3.05 -0.95
CA ALA A 51 13.89 -3.21 -2.20
C ALA A 51 15.33 -3.68 -1.96
N ILE A 52 15.94 -3.28 -0.84
CA ILE A 52 17.27 -3.71 -0.42
C ILE A 52 17.19 -5.00 0.40
N VAL A 53 16.32 -5.05 1.40
CA VAL A 53 16.26 -6.17 2.36
C VAL A 53 15.83 -7.46 1.70
N ALA A 54 14.83 -7.45 0.81
CA ALA A 54 14.34 -8.67 0.17
C ALA A 54 15.46 -9.46 -0.57
N PRO A 55 16.22 -8.88 -1.50
CA PRO A 55 17.29 -9.63 -2.17
C PRO A 55 18.44 -9.97 -1.21
N LEU A 56 18.73 -9.14 -0.21
CA LEU A 56 19.85 -9.37 0.72
C LEU A 56 19.52 -10.43 1.78
N PHE A 57 18.28 -10.53 2.24
CA PHE A 57 17.86 -11.39 3.34
C PHE A 57 17.08 -12.61 2.86
N ASP A 58 16.03 -12.38 2.08
CA ASP A 58 15.19 -13.44 1.52
C ASP A 58 15.91 -14.20 0.41
N GLY A 59 16.76 -13.49 -0.35
CA GLY A 59 17.70 -14.09 -1.27
C GLY A 59 18.57 -15.17 -0.59
N GLN A 60 19.05 -14.96 0.64
CA GLN A 60 19.82 -15.99 1.38
C GLN A 60 18.97 -17.19 1.82
N THR A 61 17.65 -17.07 1.78
CA THR A 61 16.73 -18.17 2.10
C THR A 61 16.48 -19.03 0.87
N ALA A 62 16.26 -18.42 -0.30
CA ALA A 62 16.01 -19.10 -1.58
C ALA A 62 17.27 -19.51 -2.36
N LEU A 63 18.36 -18.74 -2.28
CA LEU A 63 19.59 -18.95 -3.02
C LEU A 63 20.70 -19.57 -2.16
N PRO A 64 21.71 -20.20 -2.78
CA PRO A 64 22.85 -20.77 -2.07
C PRO A 64 23.65 -19.71 -1.31
N LYS A 65 24.02 -19.98 -0.05
CA LYS A 65 24.73 -19.00 0.81
C LYS A 65 26.06 -18.50 0.24
N HIS A 66 26.72 -19.28 -0.61
CA HIS A 66 28.05 -18.95 -1.16
C HIS A 66 28.06 -17.74 -2.10
N ILE A 67 26.90 -17.29 -2.59
CA ILE A 67 26.81 -16.10 -3.45
C ILE A 67 26.76 -14.79 -2.64
N PHE A 68 26.56 -14.88 -1.32
CA PHE A 68 26.42 -13.71 -0.45
C PHE A 68 27.71 -13.44 0.32
N HIS A 69 28.00 -12.16 0.57
CA HIS A 69 29.16 -11.76 1.34
C HIS A 69 29.06 -12.27 2.79
N PRO A 70 30.16 -12.73 3.42
CA PRO A 70 30.14 -13.32 4.77
C PRO A 70 29.43 -12.45 5.82
N VAL A 71 29.63 -11.14 5.78
CA VAL A 71 28.98 -10.17 6.69
C VAL A 71 27.44 -10.26 6.66
N LEU A 72 26.83 -10.52 5.50
CA LEU A 72 25.37 -10.65 5.38
C LEU A 72 24.89 -11.99 5.94
N VAL A 73 25.70 -13.03 5.82
CA VAL A 73 25.43 -14.36 6.38
C VAL A 73 25.53 -14.32 7.89
N ASP A 74 26.54 -13.62 8.42
CA ASP A 74 26.74 -13.42 9.85
C ASP A 74 25.63 -12.58 10.47
N LEU A 75 25.19 -11.50 9.79
CA LEU A 75 24.06 -10.69 10.23
C LEU A 75 22.77 -11.52 10.29
N LYS A 76 22.52 -12.35 9.27
CA LYS A 76 21.37 -13.27 9.27
C LYS A 76 21.47 -14.28 10.41
N SER A 77 22.65 -14.86 10.63
CA SER A 77 22.88 -15.82 11.72
C SER A 77 22.64 -15.18 13.09
N TRP A 78 23.13 -13.95 13.28
CA TRP A 78 22.90 -13.17 14.49
C TRP A 78 21.41 -12.88 14.69
N TYR A 79 20.70 -12.43 13.64
CA TYR A 79 19.24 -12.23 13.69
C TYR A 79 18.50 -13.52 14.07
N THR A 80 18.84 -14.65 13.45
CA THR A 80 18.19 -15.93 13.74
C THR A 80 18.41 -16.37 15.19
N GLN A 81 19.59 -16.11 15.74
CA GLN A 81 19.91 -16.42 17.14
C GLN A 81 19.21 -15.47 18.12
N GLU A 82 19.19 -14.16 17.83
CA GLU A 82 18.62 -13.14 18.70
C GLU A 82 17.09 -13.15 18.71
N CYS A 83 16.46 -13.31 17.53
CA CYS A 83 15.01 -13.34 17.38
C CYS A 83 14.41 -14.74 17.55
N GLY A 84 15.22 -15.80 17.49
CA GLY A 84 14.75 -17.18 17.55
C GLY A 84 13.85 -17.55 16.36
N ASP A 85 14.10 -16.97 15.19
CA ASP A 85 13.25 -17.14 14.01
C ASP A 85 13.42 -18.54 13.40
N TYR A 86 12.56 -19.47 13.81
CA TYR A 86 12.60 -20.85 13.34
C TYR A 86 12.29 -20.98 11.85
N LEU A 87 11.56 -20.04 11.23
CA LEU A 87 11.25 -20.09 9.79
C LEU A 87 12.52 -19.87 8.97
N VAL A 88 13.37 -18.97 9.44
CA VAL A 88 14.65 -18.67 8.81
C VAL A 88 15.71 -19.75 9.11
N SER A 89 15.64 -20.36 10.29
CA SER A 89 16.54 -21.43 10.74
C SER A 89 16.24 -22.80 10.11
N GLU A 90 15.00 -23.28 10.27
CA GLU A 90 14.55 -24.60 9.81
C GLU A 90 14.19 -24.62 8.32
N LYS A 91 13.91 -23.45 7.72
CA LYS A 91 13.54 -23.28 6.30
C LYS A 91 12.46 -24.27 5.82
N PRO A 92 11.27 -24.30 6.44
CA PRO A 92 10.20 -25.19 6.01
C PRO A 92 9.79 -24.90 4.56
N HIS A 93 9.39 -25.93 3.82
CA HIS A 93 9.13 -25.82 2.37
C HIS A 93 8.08 -24.77 2.00
N PHE A 94 7.04 -24.59 2.82
CA PHE A 94 6.04 -23.55 2.58
C PHE A 94 6.65 -22.14 2.66
N PHE A 95 7.55 -21.90 3.62
CA PHE A 95 8.20 -20.61 3.82
C PHE A 95 9.16 -20.29 2.67
N VAL A 96 9.96 -21.27 2.24
CA VAL A 96 10.80 -21.13 1.05
C VAL A 96 9.96 -20.82 -0.20
N GLY A 97 8.79 -21.45 -0.34
CA GLY A 97 7.83 -21.14 -1.41
C GLY A 97 7.31 -19.71 -1.37
N LEU A 98 6.93 -19.22 -0.18
CA LEU A 98 6.51 -17.82 0.02
C LEU A 98 7.64 -16.83 -0.31
N ILE A 99 8.87 -17.16 0.06
CA ILE A 99 10.05 -16.35 -0.25
C ILE A 99 10.31 -16.29 -1.76
N TRP A 100 10.12 -17.39 -2.49
CA TRP A 100 10.20 -17.36 -3.95
C TRP A 100 9.12 -16.48 -4.57
N LEU A 101 7.88 -16.56 -4.07
CA LEU A 101 6.80 -15.69 -4.50
C LEU A 101 7.14 -14.21 -4.23
N GLU A 102 7.71 -13.94 -3.06
CA GLU A 102 8.15 -12.60 -2.67
C GLU A 102 9.25 -12.08 -3.60
N LEU A 103 10.30 -12.86 -3.87
CA LEU A 103 11.40 -12.47 -4.75
C LEU A 103 10.97 -12.30 -6.22
N LEU A 104 10.10 -13.16 -6.74
CA LEU A 104 9.72 -13.16 -8.16
C LEU A 104 8.57 -12.20 -8.48
N PHE A 105 7.65 -11.96 -7.55
CA PHE A 105 6.46 -11.15 -7.79
C PHE A 105 6.43 -9.91 -6.90
N ALA A 106 6.52 -10.06 -5.58
CA ALA A 106 6.37 -8.92 -4.68
C ALA A 106 7.53 -7.92 -4.82
N TRP A 107 8.77 -8.39 -4.99
CA TRP A 107 9.96 -7.54 -5.10
C TRP A 107 9.96 -6.67 -6.38
N PRO A 108 9.66 -7.19 -7.59
CA PRO A 108 9.45 -6.35 -8.75
C PRO A 108 8.33 -5.32 -8.53
N ILE A 109 7.19 -5.74 -7.97
CA ILE A 109 6.06 -4.82 -7.71
C ILE A 109 6.43 -3.74 -6.67
N CYS A 110 7.28 -4.07 -5.70
CA CYS A 110 7.85 -3.13 -4.73
C CYS A 110 8.67 -2.05 -5.45
N LEU A 111 9.57 -2.44 -6.36
CA LEU A 111 10.36 -1.50 -7.17
C LEU A 111 9.47 -0.62 -8.07
N LEU A 112 8.46 -1.21 -8.69
CA LEU A 112 7.47 -0.46 -9.48
C LEU A 112 6.72 0.55 -8.61
N SER A 113 6.33 0.16 -7.39
CA SER A 113 5.62 1.04 -6.45
C SER A 113 6.52 2.17 -5.95
N LEU A 114 7.79 1.88 -5.64
CA LEU A 114 8.80 2.86 -5.28
C LEU A 114 8.99 3.90 -6.39
N TYR A 115 9.16 3.44 -7.63
CA TYR A 115 9.26 4.31 -8.80
C TYR A 115 7.98 5.12 -9.02
N ALA A 116 6.81 4.51 -8.85
CA ALA A 116 5.53 5.19 -9.03
C ALA A 116 5.32 6.32 -8.02
N ILE A 117 5.76 6.16 -6.76
CA ILE A 117 5.74 7.23 -5.76
C ILE A 117 6.74 8.33 -6.15
N ALA A 118 7.99 7.96 -6.46
CA ALA A 118 9.04 8.92 -6.81
C ALA A 118 8.68 9.77 -8.05
N ALA A 119 8.09 9.14 -9.07
CA ALA A 119 7.69 9.78 -10.31
C ALA A 119 6.24 10.30 -10.29
N GLY A 120 5.54 10.23 -9.15
CA GLY A 120 4.17 10.73 -8.97
C GLY A 120 3.15 10.13 -9.93
N LYS A 121 3.31 8.85 -10.29
CA LYS A 121 2.50 8.17 -11.30
C LYS A 121 1.21 7.62 -10.72
N SER A 122 0.11 7.70 -11.48
CA SER A 122 -1.24 7.31 -11.02
C SER A 122 -1.45 5.81 -10.78
N TRP A 123 -0.61 4.95 -11.39
CA TRP A 123 -0.64 3.49 -11.23
C TRP A 123 -0.17 2.98 -9.85
N ILE A 124 0.36 3.86 -8.98
CA ILE A 124 0.75 3.50 -7.60
C ILE A 124 -0.39 2.84 -6.83
N LYS A 125 -1.64 3.24 -7.11
CA LYS A 125 -2.81 2.67 -6.44
C LYS A 125 -2.92 1.17 -6.69
N THR A 126 -2.79 0.77 -7.95
CA THR A 126 -2.92 -0.62 -8.36
C THR A 126 -1.73 -1.43 -7.88
N THR A 127 -0.51 -0.93 -8.05
CA THR A 127 0.70 -1.67 -7.63
C THR A 127 0.78 -1.81 -6.10
N SER A 128 0.49 -0.74 -5.36
CA SER A 128 0.43 -0.76 -3.88
C SER A 128 -0.67 -1.68 -3.36
N LEU A 129 -1.83 -1.73 -4.03
CA LEU A 129 -2.91 -2.65 -3.66
C LEU A 129 -2.50 -4.11 -3.89
N ILE A 130 -1.97 -4.43 -5.07
CA ILE A 130 -1.54 -5.80 -5.40
C ILE A 130 -0.43 -6.25 -4.44
N TYR A 131 0.57 -5.40 -4.23
CA TYR A 131 1.64 -5.67 -3.27
C TYR A 131 1.09 -5.90 -1.87
N GLY A 132 0.28 -4.96 -1.37
CA GLY A 132 -0.26 -5.01 -0.02
C GLY A 132 -1.12 -6.26 0.21
N VAL A 133 -1.99 -6.64 -0.73
CA VAL A 133 -2.78 -7.87 -0.64
C VAL A 133 -1.88 -9.10 -0.63
N SER A 134 -0.91 -9.17 -1.53
CA SER A 134 0.03 -10.31 -1.59
C SER A 134 0.81 -10.46 -0.29
N THR A 135 1.40 -9.37 0.22
CA THR A 135 2.14 -9.38 1.49
C THR A 135 1.24 -9.72 2.67
N LEU A 136 0.01 -9.19 2.71
CA LEU A 136 -0.96 -9.51 3.76
C LEU A 136 -1.27 -11.01 3.77
N THR A 137 -1.51 -11.63 2.61
CA THR A 137 -1.77 -13.07 2.50
C THR A 137 -0.58 -13.89 3.00
N SER A 138 0.65 -13.54 2.59
CA SER A 138 1.86 -14.22 3.08
C SER A 138 2.03 -14.08 4.60
N MET A 139 1.81 -12.88 5.14
CA MET A 139 1.90 -12.61 6.59
C MET A 139 0.84 -13.39 7.38
N VAL A 140 -0.39 -13.50 6.87
CA VAL A 140 -1.44 -14.30 7.50
C VAL A 140 -1.06 -15.78 7.52
N ALA A 141 -0.53 -16.32 6.41
CA ALA A 141 -0.08 -17.71 6.34
C ALA A 141 1.05 -17.99 7.36
N ILE A 142 2.04 -17.09 7.42
CA ILE A 142 3.15 -17.18 8.37
C ILE A 142 2.65 -17.10 9.82
N LEU A 143 1.80 -16.12 10.14
CA LEU A 143 1.23 -15.96 11.48
C LEU A 143 0.34 -17.13 11.89
N SER A 144 -0.43 -17.70 10.97
CA SER A 144 -1.26 -18.88 11.25
C SER A 144 -0.41 -20.11 11.57
N GLU A 145 0.68 -20.30 10.83
CA GLU A 145 1.60 -21.41 11.08
C GLU A 145 2.31 -21.23 12.43
N MET A 146 2.81 -20.02 12.72
CA MET A 146 3.48 -19.73 14.00
C MET A 146 2.55 -19.98 15.20
N LYS A 147 1.29 -19.54 15.11
CA LYS A 147 0.28 -19.77 16.16
C LYS A 147 -0.11 -21.25 16.26
N GLY A 148 -0.26 -21.94 15.13
CA GLY A 148 -0.60 -23.37 15.09
C GLY A 148 0.51 -24.29 15.61
N SER A 149 1.78 -23.92 15.38
CA SER A 149 2.96 -24.66 15.81
C SER A 149 3.32 -24.42 17.29
N ALA A 150 2.64 -23.48 17.98
CA ALA A 150 2.97 -23.01 19.34
C ALA A 150 4.42 -22.47 19.49
N LYS A 151 5.13 -22.25 18.38
CA LYS A 151 6.47 -21.63 18.31
C LYS A 151 6.41 -20.09 18.21
N ALA A 152 5.22 -19.50 18.32
CA ALA A 152 5.03 -18.05 18.28
C ALA A 152 5.59 -17.38 19.55
N SER A 153 6.86 -16.96 19.49
CA SER A 153 7.46 -16.10 20.52
C SER A 153 6.99 -14.65 20.37
N ASP A 154 6.78 -13.94 21.47
CA ASP A 154 6.38 -12.52 21.47
C ASP A 154 7.38 -11.65 20.70
N LYS A 155 8.68 -11.98 20.80
CA LYS A 155 9.75 -11.30 20.06
C LYS A 155 9.60 -11.48 18.56
N LEU A 156 9.28 -12.69 18.13
CA LEU A 156 9.09 -13.02 16.72
C LEU A 156 7.87 -12.28 16.17
N LEU A 157 6.74 -12.35 16.87
CA LEU A 157 5.53 -11.63 16.49
C LEU A 157 5.77 -10.11 16.37
N MET A 158 6.54 -9.53 17.28
CA MET A 158 6.88 -8.10 17.26
C MET A 158 7.69 -7.69 16.01
N VAL A 159 8.43 -8.62 15.39
CA VAL A 159 9.10 -8.40 14.10
C VAL A 159 8.13 -8.48 12.92
N TYR A 160 7.17 -9.41 12.92
CA TYR A 160 6.25 -9.62 11.81
C TYR A 160 5.06 -8.62 11.77
N TYR A 161 4.62 -8.12 12.93
CA TYR A 161 3.49 -7.17 13.00
C TYR A 161 3.71 -5.85 12.23
N PRO A 162 4.89 -5.20 12.26
CA PRO A 162 5.18 -4.04 11.44
C PRO A 162 4.94 -4.31 9.94
N PHE A 163 5.39 -5.44 9.40
CA PHE A 163 5.17 -5.80 7.99
C PHE A 163 3.69 -5.97 7.66
N LEU A 164 2.93 -6.61 8.56
CA LEU A 164 1.47 -6.68 8.45
C LEU A 164 0.83 -5.27 8.42
N GLY A 165 1.28 -4.38 9.31
CA GLY A 165 0.83 -2.99 9.36
C GLY A 165 1.10 -2.25 8.05
N PHE A 166 2.31 -2.36 7.49
CA PHE A 166 2.66 -1.77 6.20
C PHE A 166 1.88 -2.37 5.04
N ALA A 167 1.56 -3.67 5.06
CA ALA A 167 0.69 -4.29 4.06
C ALA A 167 -0.71 -3.68 4.08
N VAL A 168 -1.29 -3.47 5.27
CA VAL A 168 -2.59 -2.79 5.42
C VAL A 168 -2.51 -1.33 4.96
N LEU A 169 -1.43 -0.61 5.28
CA LEU A 169 -1.22 0.76 4.80
C LEU A 169 -1.11 0.81 3.26
N ALA A 170 -0.46 -0.18 2.63
CA ALA A 170 -0.34 -0.28 1.19
C ALA A 170 -1.70 -0.55 0.51
N ILE A 171 -2.54 -1.41 1.12
CA ILE A 171 -3.93 -1.64 0.69
C ILE A 171 -4.75 -0.37 0.82
N LEU A 172 -4.68 0.30 1.98
CA LEU A 172 -5.39 1.55 2.23
C LEU A 172 -4.99 2.60 1.20
N ARG A 173 -3.69 2.73 0.89
CA ARG A 173 -3.22 3.66 -0.13
C ARG A 173 -3.75 3.33 -1.53
N GLY A 174 -3.86 2.05 -1.85
CA GLY A 174 -4.41 1.55 -3.10
C GLY A 174 -5.91 1.82 -3.27
N LEU A 175 -6.66 1.74 -2.18
CA LEU A 175 -8.11 1.99 -2.15
C LEU A 175 -8.46 3.49 -2.11
N LEU A 176 -7.55 4.34 -1.65
CA LEU A 176 -7.81 5.78 -1.55
C LEU A 176 -7.92 6.42 -2.95
N PRO A 177 -9.00 7.18 -3.22
CA PRO A 177 -9.16 7.88 -4.48
C PRO A 177 -8.15 9.01 -4.58
N HIS A 178 -7.25 8.93 -5.55
CA HIS A 178 -6.50 10.09 -5.98
C HIS A 178 -7.50 11.08 -6.58
N THR A 179 -7.47 12.35 -6.16
CA THR A 179 -8.00 13.46 -6.96
C THR A 179 -7.14 13.52 -8.22
N SER A 180 -7.41 12.63 -9.16
CA SER A 180 -6.94 12.79 -10.52
C SER A 180 -7.66 14.03 -11.03
N LYS A 181 -6.90 15.08 -11.36
CA LYS A 181 -7.37 15.97 -12.42
C LYS A 181 -7.71 15.03 -13.57
N SER A 182 -9.00 14.93 -13.89
CA SER A 182 -9.46 14.23 -15.07
C SER A 182 -8.71 14.85 -16.24
N VAL A 183 -7.73 14.15 -16.78
CA VAL A 183 -7.24 14.45 -18.11
C VAL A 183 -8.42 14.08 -19.00
N SER A 184 -9.12 15.11 -19.49
CA SER A 184 -10.06 14.99 -20.59
C SER A 184 -9.30 14.47 -21.80
N ILE A 185 -9.16 13.15 -21.89
CA ILE A 185 -8.64 12.48 -23.08
C ILE A 185 -9.73 12.63 -24.13
N GLY A 186 -9.38 13.40 -25.16
CA GLY A 186 -10.25 13.80 -26.25
C GLY A 186 -10.92 12.59 -26.90
N LYS A 187 -12.21 12.75 -27.17
CA LYS A 187 -12.90 11.92 -28.14
C LYS A 187 -12.46 12.41 -29.53
N GLY A 188 -11.61 11.62 -30.17
CA GLY A 188 -11.08 11.90 -31.50
C GLY A 188 -12.19 12.04 -32.56
N SER A 189 -11.86 12.89 -33.52
CA SER A 189 -12.32 12.95 -34.91
C SER A 189 -13.33 11.91 -35.40
N ALA A 190 -14.48 12.39 -35.86
CA ALA A 190 -15.21 11.76 -36.97
C ALA A 190 -15.31 12.77 -38.11
N THR A 191 -14.56 12.49 -39.17
CA THR A 191 -14.59 13.10 -40.49
C THR A 191 -15.93 12.93 -41.21
N SER A 192 -16.27 13.94 -42.03
CA SER A 192 -17.05 13.93 -43.27
C SER A 192 -18.53 14.39 -43.26
N ARG A 193 -18.85 15.11 -44.35
CA ARG A 193 -20.15 15.41 -45.00
C ARG A 193 -20.65 16.85 -44.76
N THR A 194 -20.82 17.76 -45.73
CA THR A 194 -20.72 17.77 -47.21
C THR A 194 -20.67 19.23 -47.67
N LYS A 195 -19.83 19.57 -48.66
CA LYS A 195 -19.99 20.79 -49.50
C LYS A 195 -20.96 20.49 -50.64
N ARG A 196 -21.86 21.44 -50.92
CA ARG A 196 -22.52 21.82 -52.21
C ARG A 196 -23.87 22.45 -51.84
N ALA A 197 -24.35 23.54 -52.44
CA ALA A 197 -23.89 24.44 -53.50
C ALA A 197 -24.51 25.81 -53.21
#